data_AF-A0A6V7M2U3-F1
#
_entry.id   AF-A0A6V7M2U3-F1
#
_cell.length_a   1.000
_cell.length_b   1.000
_cell.length_c   1.000
_cell.angle_alpha   90.00
_cell.angle_beta   90.00
_cell.angle_gamma   90.00
#
_symmetry.space_group_name_H-M   'P 1'
#
loop_
_entity.id
_entity.type
_entity.pdbx_description
1 polymer ?
#
loop_
_entity_poly.entity_id
_entity_poly.type
_entity_poly.pdbx_seq_one_letter_code
_entity_poly.pdbx_strand_id
1 'polypeptide(L)' 'VDATAESDKLGRLVNHSRNGNLIARVVEVDTIPHLVLTAKEDIPIGVEVTYDYGDRSRESIRNHPWLAL' A
#
# COMPACT_ATOMS: atom_id res chain seq x y z
N VAL A 1 -10.76 3.41 -3.44
CA VAL A 1 -10.19 4.78 -3.40
C VAL A 1 -9.38 4.95 -4.66
N ASP A 2 -9.78 5.86 -5.55
CA ASP A 2 -8.97 6.20 -6.74
C ASP A 2 -8.01 7.33 -6.35
N ALA A 3 -6.71 7.10 -6.54
CA ALA A 3 -5.64 8.03 -6.19
C ALA A 3 -4.80 8.41 -7.42
N THR A 4 -5.38 8.33 -8.62
CA THR A 4 -4.68 8.61 -9.88
C THR A 4 -4.23 10.06 -9.97
N ALA A 5 -5.08 11.02 -9.58
CA ALA A 5 -4.76 12.44 -9.61
C ALA A 5 -3.62 12.80 -8.64
N GLU A 6 -2.73 13.69 -9.07
CA GLU A 6 -1.66 14.22 -8.23
C GLU A 6 -2.24 15.05 -7.06
N SER A 7 -1.63 14.89 -5.88
CA SER A 7 -1.99 15.63 -4.67
C SER A 7 -0.85 15.59 -3.66
N ASP A 8 -0.93 16.40 -2.61
CA ASP A 8 0.06 16.41 -1.52
C ASP A 8 -0.09 15.21 -0.55
N LYS A 9 -0.97 14.25 -0.86
CA LYS A 9 -1.21 13.07 -0.03
C LYS A 9 -0.14 12.01 -0.30
N LEU A 10 0.58 11.61 0.75
CA LEU A 10 1.71 10.68 0.64
C LEU A 10 1.30 9.21 0.45
N GLY A 11 0.08 8.82 0.82
CA GLY A 11 -0.35 7.42 0.80
C GLY A 11 -0.26 6.75 -0.57
N ARG A 12 -0.48 7.49 -1.65
CA ARG A 12 -0.38 6.99 -3.04
C ARG A 12 1.05 6.71 -3.50
N LEU A 13 2.04 7.16 -2.74
CA LEU A 13 3.47 7.04 -3.07
C LEU A 13 4.15 5.86 -2.34
N VAL A 14 3.42 5.16 -1.47
CA VAL A 14 3.97 4.02 -0.71
C VAL A 14 4.14 2.84 -1.67
N ASN A 15 5.36 2.31 -1.74
CA ASN A 15 5.73 1.25 -2.67
C ASN A 15 5.25 -0.15 -2.25
N HIS A 16 5.39 -1.08 -3.20
CA HIS A 16 5.02 -2.47 -3.02
C HIS A 16 6.10 -3.31 -2.35
N SER A 17 5.67 -4.18 -1.44
CA SER A 17 6.39 -5.40 -1.08
C SER A 17 5.39 -6.44 -0.55
N ARG A 18 5.52 -7.70 -0.96
CA ARG A 18 4.70 -8.80 -0.38
C ARG A 18 4.92 -8.99 1.11
N ASN A 19 6.13 -8.65 1.58
CA ASN A 19 6.52 -8.70 2.98
C ASN A 19 6.66 -7.29 3.59
N GLY A 20 5.98 -6.29 3.01
CA GLY A 20 6.09 -4.89 3.41
C GLY A 20 5.73 -4.64 4.88
N ASN A 21 6.25 -3.56 5.45
CA ASN A 21 6.14 -3.20 6.88
C ASN A 21 4.82 -2.50 7.27
N LEU A 22 3.95 -2.24 6.30
CA LEU A 22 2.60 -1.72 6.50
C LEU A 22 1.53 -2.76 6.12
N ILE A 23 0.37 -2.66 6.77
CA ILE A 23 -0.86 -3.39 6.42
C ILE A 23 -1.97 -2.42 6.06
N ALA A 24 -2.63 -2.65 4.92
CA ALA A 24 -3.81 -1.90 4.51
C ALA A 24 -5.07 -2.45 5.20
N ARG A 25 -5.87 -1.57 5.82
CA ARG A 25 -7.11 -1.91 6.51
C ARG A 25 -8.20 -0.88 6.21
N VAL A 26 -9.44 -1.33 6.23
CA VAL A 26 -10.60 -0.42 6.17
C VAL A 26 -10.96 -0.03 7.60
N VAL A 27 -11.00 1.28 7.86
CA VAL A 27 -11.43 1.87 9.13
C VAL A 27 -12.65 2.73 8.86
N GLU A 28 -13.72 2.51 9.59
CA GLU A 28 -14.94 3.31 9.49
C GLU A 28 -14.89 4.48 10.47
N VAL A 29 -15.13 5.69 9.97
CA VAL A 29 -15.23 6.92 10.77
C VAL A 29 -16.51 7.63 10.35
N ASP A 30 -17.42 7.88 11.28
CA ASP A 30 -18.72 8.51 11.00
C ASP A 30 -19.47 7.84 9.83
N THR A 31 -19.48 6.49 9.81
CA THR A 31 -20.08 5.65 8.74
C THR A 31 -19.40 5.72 7.38
N ILE A 32 -18.26 6.41 7.28
CA ILE A 32 -17.47 6.53 6.05
C ILE A 32 -16.26 5.58 6.11
N PRO A 33 -16.10 4.66 5.15
CA PRO A 33 -14.95 3.75 5.10
C PRO A 33 -13.71 4.46 4.57
N HIS A 34 -12.60 4.32 5.30
CA HIS A 34 -11.29 4.87 4.96
C HIS A 34 -10.28 3.74 4.80
N LEU A 35 -9.50 3.76 3.71
CA LEU A 35 -8.36 2.86 3.56
C LEU A 35 -7.16 3.46 4.30
N VAL A 36 -6.68 2.77 5.33
CA VAL A 36 -5.59 3.20 6.21
C VAL A 36 -4.45 2.21 6.11
N LEU A 37 -3.22 2.73 6.05
CA LEU A 37 -2.00 1.94 6.20
C LEU A 37 -1.51 2.02 7.64
N THR A 38 -1.43 0.89 8.30
CA THR A 38 -0.96 0.78 9.70
C THR A 38 0.36 0.03 9.75
N ALA A 39 1.28 0.44 10.61
CA ALA A 39 2.52 -0.30 10.85
C ALA A 39 2.21 -1.71 11.39
N LYS A 40 2.81 -2.75 10.80
CA LYS A 40 2.68 -4.13 11.28
C LYS A 40 3.68 -4.44 12.40
N GLU A 41 4.75 -3.67 12.46
CA GLU A 41 5.92 -3.80 13.33
C GLU A 41 6.54 -2.41 13.54
N ASP A 42 7.49 -2.29 14.47
CA ASP A 42 8.23 -1.05 14.66
C ASP A 42 9.12 -0.74 13.44
N ILE A 43 9.05 0.49 12.94
CA ILE A 43 9.76 0.91 11.73
C ILE A 43 10.85 1.91 12.10
N PRO A 44 12.15 1.55 11.97
CA PRO A 44 13.25 2.47 12.23
C PRO A 44 13.28 3.65 11.26
N ILE A 45 13.86 4.77 11.71
CA ILE A 45 14.06 5.96 10.87
C ILE A 45 14.94 5.60 9.67
N GLY A 46 14.56 6.07 8.49
CA GLY A 46 15.28 5.84 7.23
C GLY A 46 14.92 4.53 6.53
N VAL A 47 14.10 3.68 7.14
CA VAL A 47 13.55 2.49 6.48
C VAL A 47 12.37 2.90 5.60
N GLU A 48 12.36 2.44 4.35
CA GLU A 48 11.25 2.68 3.43
C GLU A 48 9.98 1.98 3.92
N VAL A 49 8.86 2.69 3.83
CA VAL A 49 7.54 2.12 4.10
C VAL A 49 6.98 1.45 2.86
N THR A 50 6.51 0.20 3.00
CA THR A 50 5.97 -0.60 1.88
C THR A 50 4.77 -1.43 2.33
N TYR A 51 3.87 -1.75 1.40
CA TYR A 51 2.74 -2.64 1.66
C TYR A 51 2.45 -3.57 0.49
N ASP A 52 1.70 -4.64 0.74
CA ASP A 52 1.26 -5.54 -0.32
C ASP A 52 0.10 -4.91 -1.10
N TYR A 53 0.30 -4.70 -2.40
CA TYR A 53 -0.71 -4.12 -3.29
C TYR A 53 -1.88 -5.07 -3.55
N GLY A 54 -1.70 -6.36 -3.26
CA GLY A 54 -2.74 -7.38 -3.38
C GLY A 54 -3.00 -7.90 -4.79
N ASP A 55 -2.47 -7.26 -5.83
CA ASP A 55 -2.62 -7.74 -7.21
C ASP A 55 -1.73 -8.97 -7.46
N ARG A 56 -2.34 -10.04 -7.99
CA ARG A 56 -1.73 -11.32 -8.34
C ARG A 56 -2.13 -11.79 -9.74
N SER A 57 -2.76 -10.93 -10.53
CA SER A 57 -3.20 -11.30 -11.87
C SER A 57 -1.99 -11.66 -12.74
N ARG A 58 -2.15 -12.66 -13.61
CA ARG A 58 -1.05 -13.09 -14.51
C ARG A 58 -0.58 -11.96 -15.43
N GLU A 59 -1.51 -11.12 -15.85
CA GLU A 59 -1.23 -9.98 -16.72
C GLU A 59 -0.46 -8.88 -15.98
N SER A 60 -0.91 -8.50 -14.78
CA SER A 60 -0.21 -7.51 -13.95
C SER A 60 1.19 -7.98 -13.60
N ILE A 61 1.37 -9.25 -13.21
CA ILE A 61 2.70 -9.80 -12.91
C ILE A 61 3.60 -9.81 -14.16
N ARG A 62 3.05 -10.09 -15.35
CA ARG A 62 3.83 -10.07 -16.60
C ARG A 62 4.35 -8.67 -16.92
N ASN A 63 3.53 -7.63 -16.72
CA ASN A 63 3.89 -6.25 -17.02
C ASN A 63 4.66 -5.57 -15.86
N HIS A 64 4.48 -6.06 -14.63
CA HIS A 64 5.09 -5.54 -13.42
C HIS A 64 5.66 -6.70 -12.56
N PRO A 65 6.79 -7.30 -12.96
CA PRO A 65 7.33 -8.50 -12.31
C PRO A 65 7.66 -8.34 -10.83
N TRP A 66 7.90 -7.11 -10.37
CA TRP A 66 8.15 -6.80 -8.96
C TRP A 66 6.95 -7.08 -8.04
N LEU A 67 5.72 -7.21 -8.57
CA LEU A 67 4.55 -7.68 -7.81
C LEU A 67 4.71 -9.13 -7.32
N ALA A 68 5.67 -9.87 -7.89
CA ALA A 68 5.97 -11.24 -7.52
C ALA A 68 6.99 -11.36 -6.37
N LEU A 69 7.69 -10.26 -6.04
CA LEU A 69 8.82 -10.24 -5.12
C LEU A 69 8.41 -10.03 -3.65
#